data_AF-A0A357B1Z8-F1
#
_entry.id   AF-A0A357B1Z8-F1
#
_cell.length_a   1.000
_cell.length_b   1.000
_cell.length_c   1.000
_cell.angle_alpha   90.00
_cell.angle_beta   90.00
_cell.angle_gamma   90.00
#
_symmetry.space_group_name_H-M   'P 1'
#
loop_
_entity.id
_entity.type
_entity.pdbx_description
1 polymer ?
#
loop_
_entity_poly.entity_id
_entity_poly.type
_entity_poly.pdbx_seq_one_letter_code
_entity_poly.pdbx_strand_id
1 'polypeptide(L)'
;MAAAREEGLSVYLSSTYRDFATQKYLYDLKVSQYGESIAKTIVVPPGTSEHQLGLAADITDRYYQYKNAALADTDLFKWMYAHCAEYGFILRYPEDKTDITGVMYEPWHFRYVGGEAAAYIMENGLCLEEFLALYE
;
A
#
# COMPACT_ATOMS: atom_id res chain seq x y z
N MET A 1 13.26 -2.85 -6.37
CA MET A 1 13.58 -4.22 -5.87
C MET A 1 15.05 -4.58 -6.01
N ALA A 2 15.70 -4.36 -7.16
CA ALA A 2 17.14 -4.66 -7.33
C ALA A 2 18.00 -3.90 -6.30
N ALA A 3 17.83 -2.59 -6.17
CA ALA A 3 18.56 -1.77 -5.20
C ALA A 3 18.43 -2.27 -3.74
N ALA A 4 17.22 -2.58 -3.28
CA ALA A 4 17.03 -3.18 -1.95
C ALA A 4 17.84 -4.48 -1.76
N ARG A 5 17.93 -5.32 -2.81
CA ARG A 5 18.69 -6.58 -2.76
C ARG A 5 20.19 -6.35 -2.80
N GLU A 6 20.66 -5.29 -3.45
CA GLU A 6 22.07 -4.87 -3.44
C GLU A 6 22.50 -4.44 -2.04
N GLU A 7 21.59 -3.88 -1.25
CA GLU A 7 21.74 -3.59 0.19
C GLU A 7 21.59 -4.82 1.08
N GLY A 8 21.49 -6.03 0.49
CA GLY A 8 21.36 -7.28 1.23
C GLY A 8 19.96 -7.57 1.80
N LEU A 9 18.94 -6.79 1.42
CA LEU A 9 17.58 -6.97 1.92
C LEU A 9 16.83 -8.04 1.12
N SER A 10 16.10 -8.91 1.82
CA SER A 10 15.14 -9.82 1.19
C SER A 10 13.92 -9.04 0.71
N VAL A 11 13.44 -9.38 -0.50
CA VAL A 11 12.26 -8.74 -1.09
C VAL A 11 11.32 -9.81 -1.63
N TYR A 12 10.11 -9.81 -1.09
CA TYR A 12 9.00 -10.67 -1.45
C TYR A 12 7.82 -9.84 -1.97
N LEU A 13 7.34 -10.19 -3.16
CA LEU A 13 6.20 -9.54 -3.79
C LEU A 13 4.94 -10.31 -3.43
N SER A 14 4.16 -9.79 -2.49
CA SER A 14 3.04 -10.52 -1.91
C SER A 14 1.75 -10.42 -2.72
N SER A 15 1.46 -9.24 -3.29
CA SER A 15 0.27 -9.01 -4.12
C SER A 15 0.54 -7.87 -5.09
N THR A 16 0.10 -7.97 -6.33
CA THR A 16 0.24 -6.90 -7.34
C THR A 16 -1.08 -6.69 -8.06
N TYR A 17 -1.13 -6.84 -9.39
CA TYR A 17 -2.38 -6.77 -10.11
C TYR A 17 -3.35 -7.82 -9.58
N ARG A 18 -4.55 -7.37 -9.29
CA ARG A 18 -5.66 -8.20 -8.84
C ARG A 18 -6.87 -7.82 -9.65
N ASP A 19 -7.49 -8.78 -10.33
CA ASP A 19 -8.69 -8.53 -11.10
C ASP A 19 -9.91 -8.26 -10.20
N PHE A 20 -11.00 -7.80 -10.82
CA PHE A 20 -12.25 -7.51 -10.11
C PHE A 20 -12.81 -8.75 -9.39
N ALA A 21 -12.77 -9.92 -10.03
CA ALA A 21 -13.33 -11.15 -9.48
C ALA A 21 -12.60 -11.59 -8.21
N THR A 22 -11.27 -11.51 -8.21
CA THR A 22 -10.42 -11.81 -7.05
C THR A 22 -10.64 -10.79 -5.95
N GLN A 23 -10.73 -9.49 -6.27
CA GLN A 23 -11.05 -8.46 -5.29
C GLN A 23 -12.42 -8.71 -4.63
N LYS A 24 -13.44 -9.06 -5.43
CA LYS A 24 -14.77 -9.39 -4.93
C LYS A 24 -14.75 -10.59 -3.99
N TYR A 25 -14.06 -11.67 -4.36
CA TYR A 25 -13.91 -12.84 -3.51
C TYR A 25 -13.28 -12.51 -2.15
N LEU A 26 -12.18 -11.73 -2.14
CA LEU A 26 -11.51 -11.33 -0.90
C LEU A 26 -12.38 -10.41 -0.05
N TYR A 27 -13.12 -9.49 -0.69
CA TYR A 27 -14.04 -8.60 0.00
C TYR A 27 -15.15 -9.39 0.70
N ASP A 28 -15.85 -10.28 -0.05
CA ASP A 28 -16.94 -11.10 0.47
C ASP A 28 -16.46 -12.00 1.63
N LEU A 29 -15.23 -12.55 1.52
CA LEU A 29 -14.60 -13.31 2.59
C LEU A 29 -14.45 -12.46 3.87
N LYS A 30 -13.99 -11.21 3.77
CA LYS A 30 -13.87 -10.31 4.93
C LYS A 30 -15.23 -9.88 5.48
N VAL A 31 -16.22 -9.63 4.63
CA VAL A 31 -17.60 -9.35 5.05
C VAL A 31 -18.15 -10.51 5.88
N SER A 32 -17.95 -11.76 5.44
CA SER A 32 -18.41 -12.93 6.20
C SER A 32 -17.71 -13.10 7.57
N GLN A 33 -16.48 -12.62 7.70
CA GLN A 33 -15.68 -12.75 8.92
C GLN A 33 -15.96 -11.63 9.93
N TYR A 34 -16.17 -10.40 9.46
CA TYR A 34 -16.16 -9.20 10.32
C TYR A 34 -17.37 -8.27 10.14
N GLY A 35 -18.26 -8.56 9.19
CA GLY A 35 -19.31 -7.63 8.75
C GLY A 35 -18.79 -6.53 7.83
N GLU A 36 -19.70 -5.91 7.09
CA GLU A 36 -19.36 -4.97 6.00
C GLU A 36 -18.62 -3.71 6.47
N SER A 37 -19.00 -3.17 7.64
CA SER A 37 -18.42 -1.94 8.20
C SER A 37 -16.94 -2.07 8.50
N ILE A 38 -16.50 -3.24 8.99
CA ILE A 38 -15.10 -3.55 9.28
C ILE A 38 -14.39 -4.06 8.02
N ALA A 39 -15.07 -4.88 7.21
CA ALA A 39 -14.47 -5.45 6.01
C ALA A 39 -13.93 -4.37 5.05
N LYS A 40 -14.69 -3.28 4.84
CA LYS A 40 -14.31 -2.19 3.93
C LYS A 40 -13.03 -1.45 4.33
N THR A 41 -12.60 -1.53 5.60
CA THR A 41 -11.36 -0.89 6.07
C THR A 41 -10.14 -1.81 5.95
N ILE A 42 -10.36 -3.11 5.69
CA ILE A 42 -9.32 -4.15 5.56
C ILE A 42 -9.12 -4.53 4.09
N VAL A 43 -10.23 -4.69 3.36
CA VAL A 43 -10.24 -4.96 1.92
C VAL A 43 -11.26 -4.00 1.35
N VAL A 44 -10.81 -3.09 0.49
CA VAL A 44 -11.73 -2.10 -0.11
C VAL A 44 -12.73 -2.78 -1.06
N PRO A 45 -13.92 -2.20 -1.27
CA PRO A 45 -14.92 -2.76 -2.18
C PRO A 45 -14.38 -3.08 -3.59
N PRO A 46 -14.94 -4.08 -4.29
CA PRO A 46 -14.52 -4.39 -5.65
C PRO A 46 -14.82 -3.20 -6.59
N GLY A 47 -13.84 -2.84 -7.41
CA GLY A 47 -13.88 -1.65 -8.26
C GLY A 47 -13.20 -0.42 -7.66
N THR A 48 -12.83 -0.46 -6.37
CA THR A 48 -12.13 0.65 -5.69
C THR A 48 -10.73 0.28 -5.22
N SER A 49 -10.24 -0.92 -5.54
CA SER A 49 -8.91 -1.39 -5.17
C SER A 49 -7.85 -0.91 -6.14
N GLU A 50 -6.79 -0.28 -5.62
CA GLU A 50 -5.67 0.20 -6.44
C GLU A 50 -4.90 -0.95 -7.12
N HIS A 51 -4.97 -2.16 -6.56
CA HIS A 51 -4.43 -3.36 -7.23
C HIS A 51 -5.12 -3.64 -8.57
N GLN A 52 -6.36 -3.20 -8.77
CA GLN A 52 -7.06 -3.34 -10.05
C GLN A 52 -6.54 -2.38 -11.12
N LEU A 53 -5.82 -1.32 -10.72
CA LEU A 53 -5.13 -0.41 -11.65
C LEU A 53 -3.79 -0.98 -12.12
N GLY A 54 -3.26 -2.02 -11.46
CA GLY A 54 -1.91 -2.53 -11.72
C GLY A 54 -0.79 -1.58 -11.28
N LEU A 55 -1.12 -0.53 -10.51
CA LEU A 55 -0.17 0.48 -10.02
C LEU A 55 0.18 0.30 -8.54
N ALA A 56 -0.43 -0.65 -7.86
CA ALA A 56 -0.16 -0.96 -6.46
C ALA A 56 0.50 -2.33 -6.28
N ALA A 57 1.41 -2.41 -5.32
CA ALA A 57 2.07 -3.64 -4.93
C ALA A 57 2.19 -3.74 -3.42
N ASP A 58 1.81 -4.91 -2.89
CA ASP A 58 2.13 -5.30 -1.54
C ASP A 58 3.52 -5.95 -1.51
N ILE A 59 4.47 -5.33 -0.79
CA ILE A 59 5.87 -5.74 -0.75
C ILE A 59 6.27 -5.97 0.70
N THR A 60 6.89 -7.12 0.97
CA THR A 60 7.35 -7.55 2.30
C THR A 60 8.72 -8.22 2.20
N ASP A 61 9.39 -8.50 3.32
CA ASP A 61 10.71 -9.16 3.34
C ASP A 61 10.63 -10.67 3.07
N ARG A 62 9.46 -11.27 3.32
CA ARG A 62 9.16 -12.70 3.11
C ARG A 62 7.65 -12.91 3.00
N TYR A 63 7.22 -14.16 2.87
CA TYR A 63 5.81 -14.51 2.97
C TYR A 63 5.27 -14.32 4.39
N TYR A 64 4.11 -13.67 4.49
CA TYR A 64 3.33 -13.56 5.72
C TYR A 64 1.91 -14.08 5.46
N GLN A 65 1.43 -14.96 6.35
CA GLN A 65 0.03 -15.39 6.31
C GLN A 65 -0.92 -14.22 6.63
N TYR A 66 -0.51 -13.36 7.56
CA TYR A 66 -1.23 -12.14 7.96
C TYR A 66 -0.24 -10.98 8.04
N LYS A 67 -0.61 -9.84 7.46
CA LYS A 67 0.16 -8.60 7.52
C LYS A 67 -0.43 -7.70 8.59
N ASN A 68 0.42 -6.97 9.31
CA ASN A 68 0.03 -6.03 10.35
C ASN A 68 1.09 -4.94 10.52
N ALA A 69 0.83 -3.99 11.42
CA ALA A 69 1.67 -2.83 11.66
C ALA A 69 3.13 -3.16 12.01
N ALA A 70 3.43 -4.34 12.56
CA ALA A 70 4.80 -4.74 12.92
C ALA A 70 5.72 -4.89 11.69
N LEU A 71 5.17 -4.96 10.46
CA LEU A 71 5.98 -4.91 9.25
C LEU A 71 6.74 -3.58 9.11
N ALA A 72 6.27 -2.51 9.76
CA ALA A 72 6.95 -1.22 9.82
C ALA A 72 8.34 -1.31 10.50
N ASP A 73 8.54 -2.31 11.36
CA ASP A 73 9.82 -2.49 12.07
C ASP A 73 10.85 -3.25 11.23
N THR A 74 10.47 -3.84 10.10
CA THR A 74 11.39 -4.59 9.24
C THR A 74 12.39 -3.67 8.55
N ASP A 75 13.61 -4.19 8.35
CA ASP A 75 14.66 -3.45 7.63
C ASP A 75 14.24 -3.14 6.19
N LEU A 76 13.50 -4.05 5.54
CA LEU A 76 12.96 -3.80 4.22
C LEU A 76 11.99 -2.62 4.22
N PHE A 77 11.01 -2.58 5.14
CA PHE A 77 10.07 -1.47 5.17
C PHE A 77 10.79 -0.15 5.39
N LYS A 78 11.70 -0.07 6.36
CA LYS A 78 12.46 1.16 6.65
C LYS A 78 13.22 1.65 5.42
N TRP A 79 13.89 0.74 4.71
CA TRP A 79 14.55 1.05 3.44
C TRP A 79 13.56 1.50 2.37
N MET A 80 12.46 0.78 2.19
CA MET A 80 11.45 1.14 1.20
C MET A 80 10.80 2.49 1.50
N TYR A 81 10.48 2.78 2.76
CA TYR A 81 9.90 4.06 3.16
C TYR A 81 10.84 5.22 2.84
N ALA A 82 12.15 5.04 3.09
CA ALA A 82 13.17 6.05 2.77
C ALA A 82 13.41 6.23 1.26
N HIS A 83 13.31 5.17 0.46
CA HIS A 83 13.72 5.18 -0.95
C HIS A 83 12.56 5.08 -1.97
N CYS A 84 11.32 4.83 -1.55
CA CYS A 84 10.21 4.55 -2.48
C CYS A 84 9.98 5.67 -3.49
N ALA A 85 10.12 6.92 -3.07
CA ALA A 85 9.95 8.10 -3.93
C ALA A 85 10.94 8.13 -5.11
N GLU A 86 12.17 7.66 -4.91
CA GLU A 86 13.20 7.57 -5.95
C GLU A 86 12.77 6.67 -7.13
N TYR A 87 11.85 5.74 -6.85
CA TYR A 87 11.29 4.82 -7.84
C TYR A 87 9.86 5.17 -8.26
N GLY A 88 9.37 6.35 -7.86
CA GLY A 88 8.02 6.83 -8.18
C GLY A 88 6.90 6.18 -7.38
N PHE A 89 7.23 5.57 -6.23
CA PHE A 89 6.26 4.97 -5.31
C PHE A 89 6.08 5.81 -4.05
N ILE A 90 4.90 5.69 -3.45
CA ILE A 90 4.58 6.22 -2.12
C ILE A 90 4.14 5.10 -1.19
N LEU A 91 4.31 5.29 0.11
CA LEU A 91 3.54 4.52 1.10
C LEU A 91 2.08 4.99 1.02
N ARG A 92 1.19 4.13 0.53
CA ARG A 92 -0.16 4.56 0.12
C ARG A 92 -1.10 4.84 1.29
N TYR A 93 -0.98 4.07 2.36
CA TYR A 93 -1.82 4.14 3.55
C TYR A 93 -0.95 4.34 4.80
N PRO A 94 -0.51 5.57 5.10
CA PRO A 94 0.22 5.93 6.32
C PRO A 94 -0.66 5.85 7.58
N GLU A 95 -0.04 5.65 8.74
CA GLU A 95 -0.73 5.48 10.03
C GLU A 95 -1.50 6.74 10.47
N ASP A 96 -0.96 7.92 10.19
CA ASP A 96 -1.53 9.22 10.57
C ASP A 96 -2.58 9.74 9.58
N LYS A 97 -2.91 8.97 8.53
CA LYS A 97 -3.80 9.36 7.43
C LYS A 97 -5.02 8.46 7.26
N THR A 98 -5.33 7.61 8.24
CA THR A 98 -6.45 6.65 8.17
C THR A 98 -7.80 7.34 8.01
N ASP A 99 -8.00 8.50 8.64
CA ASP A 99 -9.26 9.26 8.58
C ASP A 99 -9.48 9.90 7.20
N ILE A 100 -8.40 10.14 6.44
CA ILE A 100 -8.45 10.75 5.10
C ILE A 100 -8.56 9.66 4.04
N THR A 101 -7.70 8.64 4.12
CA THR A 101 -7.65 7.54 3.14
C THR A 101 -8.81 6.55 3.27
N GLY A 102 -9.42 6.46 4.46
CA GLY A 102 -10.48 5.49 4.76
C GLY A 102 -10.00 4.03 4.86
N VAL A 103 -8.69 3.80 4.82
CA VAL A 103 -8.04 2.49 4.90
C VAL A 103 -7.11 2.48 6.11
N MET A 104 -6.97 1.32 6.76
CA MET A 104 -6.05 1.17 7.90
C MET A 104 -4.58 1.32 7.47
N TYR A 105 -3.69 1.51 8.44
CA TYR A 105 -2.25 1.52 8.19
C TYR A 105 -1.78 0.22 7.51
N GLU A 106 -1.12 0.34 6.35
CA GLU A 106 -0.59 -0.78 5.59
C GLU A 106 0.90 -0.60 5.25
N PRO A 107 1.84 -0.94 6.15
CA PRO A 107 3.30 -0.90 5.91
C PRO A 107 3.83 -1.90 4.87
N TRP A 108 2.96 -2.37 3.97
CA TRP A 108 3.31 -3.22 2.86
C TRP A 108 2.82 -2.65 1.53
N HIS A 109 1.88 -1.70 1.52
CA HIS A 109 1.17 -1.27 0.31
C HIS A 109 1.81 -0.03 -0.30
N PHE A 110 2.45 -0.21 -1.44
CA PHE A 110 3.11 0.86 -2.18
C PHE A 110 2.38 1.13 -3.50
N ARG A 111 2.15 2.42 -3.78
CA ARG A 111 1.44 2.89 -4.97
C ARG A 111 2.38 3.69 -5.88
N TYR A 112 2.45 3.31 -7.16
CA TYR A 112 3.14 4.08 -8.18
C TYR A 112 2.32 5.32 -8.59
N VAL A 113 2.96 6.48 -8.56
CA VAL A 113 2.40 7.79 -8.94
C VAL A 113 3.32 8.58 -9.89
N GLY A 114 4.50 8.04 -10.23
CA GLY A 114 5.54 8.75 -10.99
C GLY A 114 6.50 9.51 -10.08
N GLY A 115 7.69 9.82 -10.60
CA GLY A 115 8.81 10.35 -9.80
C GLY A 115 8.53 11.70 -9.14
N GLU A 116 8.04 12.67 -9.91
CA GLU A 116 7.78 14.03 -9.41
C GLU A 116 6.70 14.05 -8.32
N ALA A 117 5.58 13.38 -8.57
CA ALA A 117 4.49 13.29 -7.59
C ALA A 117 4.93 12.53 -6.34
N ALA A 118 5.64 11.40 -6.48
CA ALA A 118 6.09 10.61 -5.34
C ALA A 118 7.07 11.40 -4.46
N ALA A 119 8.02 12.12 -5.08
CA ALA A 119 8.95 12.99 -4.36
C ALA A 119 8.20 14.06 -3.56
N TYR A 120 7.28 14.79 -4.20
CA TYR A 120 6.50 15.83 -3.54
C TYR A 120 5.65 15.29 -2.38
N ILE A 121 4.95 14.17 -2.59
CA ILE A 121 4.09 13.54 -1.58
C ILE A 121 4.93 13.13 -0.36
N MET A 122 6.03 12.41 -0.57
CA MET A 122 6.86 11.88 0.51
C MET A 122 7.62 12.99 1.25
N GLU A 123 8.11 14.02 0.56
CA GLU A 123 8.79 15.17 1.16
C GLU A 123 7.86 16.01 2.05
N ASN A 124 6.59 16.12 1.68
CA ASN A 124 5.60 16.93 2.40
C ASN A 124 4.72 16.12 3.37
N GLY A 125 4.96 14.82 3.52
CA GLY A 125 4.17 13.96 4.42
C GLY A 125 2.69 13.89 4.07
N LEU A 126 2.37 13.91 2.77
CA LEU A 126 0.99 13.87 2.27
C LEU A 126 0.53 12.42 2.03
N CYS A 127 -0.77 12.18 2.10
CA CYS A 127 -1.38 11.06 1.37
C CYS A 127 -1.76 11.48 -0.06
N LEU A 128 -2.17 10.51 -0.90
CA LEU A 128 -2.55 10.79 -2.28
C LEU A 128 -3.74 11.74 -2.37
N GLU A 129 -4.72 11.61 -1.48
CA GLU A 129 -5.91 12.46 -1.41
C GLU A 129 -5.55 13.93 -1.15
N GLU A 130 -4.67 14.19 -0.18
CA GLU A 130 -4.20 15.54 0.14
C GLU A 130 -3.42 16.16 -1.03
N PHE A 131 -2.62 15.36 -1.74
CA PHE A 131 -1.90 15.82 -2.92
C PHE A 131 -2.84 16.18 -4.07
N LEU A 132 -3.86 15.36 -4.33
CA LEU A 132 -4.83 15.63 -5.40
C LEU A 132 -5.67 16.89 -5.11
N ALA A 133 -5.98 17.17 -3.85
CA ALA A 133 -6.70 18.37 -3.44
C ALA A 133 -5.93 19.69 -3.73
N LEU A 134 -4.63 19.63 -4.03
CA LEU A 134 -3.86 20.81 -4.47
C LEU A 134 -4.19 21.27 -5.89
N TYR A 135 -4.92 20.44 -6.66
CA TYR A 135 -5.27 20.69 -8.06
C TYR A 135 -6.77 20.91 -8.29
N GLU A 136 -7.55 21.04 -7.20
CA GLU A 136 -8.98 21.37 -7.24
C GLU A 136 -9.26 22.88 -7.26
#